data_AF-A0A1V5F9C4-F1
#
_entry.id   AF-A0A1V5F9C4-F1
#
_cell.length_a   1.000
_cell.length_b   1.000
_cell.length_c   1.000
_cell.angle_alpha   90.00
_cell.angle_beta   90.00
_cell.angle_gamma   90.00
#
_symmetry.space_group_name_H-M   'P 1'
#
loop_
_entity.id
_entity.type
_entity.pdbx_description
1 polymer ?
#
loop_
_entity_poly.entity_id
_entity_poly.type
_entity_poly.pdbx_seq_one_letter_code
_entity_poly.pdbx_strand_id
1 'polypeptide(L)'
;MRVPGLLEWPARIPAGGATSVACSTLDFFPTTLDILGFRMEGQPEPIDGISLVPLIEGRMAERPVPIPFETLGARGSKASRTSPRMALIGNRYKLLTDMEGMDGEDLLFDLLADPGETQDIAASHPDIVEAMKRELAAFRESCKRSLAGEDYATPFTPDQNDIHPSERKESDESESEDSAAGNRPGALVLQNDDSGLVSLSAAAAATHGAVVYRSDQDKIGLWKSEKDWLSWTFRIHQPGEFEVEASIGQTQDGSVFEIAADGQRLQAAVVASGDYTLPKTQTIGRLRFASAGEHTLELRPISKKGAVVMTLWRIDLIPVKE
;
A
#
# COMPACT_ATOMS: atom_id res chain seq x y z
N MET A 1 -10.91 4.71 -12.44
CA MET A 1 -10.60 5.64 -11.33
C MET A 1 -9.80 6.79 -11.91
N ARG A 2 -10.03 8.03 -11.48
CA ARG A 2 -9.15 9.18 -11.78
C ARG A 2 -8.84 9.88 -10.46
N VAL A 3 -7.56 10.15 -10.23
CA VAL A 3 -7.07 10.90 -9.07
C VAL A 3 -6.17 12.04 -9.56
N PRO A 4 -6.02 13.15 -8.82
CA PRO A 4 -5.07 14.19 -9.17
C PRO A 4 -3.64 13.63 -9.23
N GLY A 5 -2.90 14.01 -10.27
CA GLY A 5 -1.48 13.69 -10.43
C GLY A 5 -0.71 14.95 -10.81
N LEU A 6 0.47 15.14 -10.21
CA LEU A 6 1.39 16.23 -10.50
C LEU A 6 2.79 15.65 -10.64
N LEU A 7 3.51 16.08 -11.67
CA LEU A 7 4.92 15.76 -11.87
C LEU A 7 5.70 17.08 -11.96
N GLU A 8 6.71 17.23 -11.11
CA GLU A 8 7.58 18.40 -11.08
C GLU A 8 9.02 17.97 -11.36
N TRP A 9 9.63 18.59 -12.38
CA TRP A 9 11.05 18.43 -12.67
C TRP A 9 11.58 19.73 -13.29
N PRO A 10 12.03 20.71 -12.48
CA PRO A 10 12.28 22.07 -12.96
C PRO A 10 13.33 22.15 -14.08
N ALA A 11 14.27 21.21 -14.12
CA ALA A 11 15.30 21.13 -15.16
C ALA A 11 14.81 20.55 -16.51
N ARG A 12 13.66 19.87 -16.56
CA ARG A 12 13.17 19.17 -17.77
C ARG A 12 11.73 19.48 -18.14
N ILE A 13 10.87 19.78 -17.17
CA ILE A 13 9.45 20.06 -17.34
C ILE A 13 9.22 21.57 -17.18
N PRO A 14 8.79 22.28 -18.24
CA PRO A 14 8.38 23.67 -18.13
C PRO A 14 7.18 23.82 -17.18
N ALA A 15 7.19 24.88 -16.36
CA ALA A 15 6.08 25.18 -15.46
C ALA A 15 4.77 25.45 -16.23
N GLY A 16 3.65 25.01 -15.66
CA GLY A 16 2.30 25.29 -16.19
C GLY A 16 1.81 24.36 -17.31
N GLY A 17 2.52 23.27 -17.60
CA GLY A 17 2.09 22.25 -18.56
C GLY A 17 0.97 21.34 -18.04
N ALA A 18 0.18 20.78 -18.96
CA ALA A 18 -0.82 19.75 -18.69
C ALA A 18 -0.85 18.73 -19.83
N THR A 19 -1.26 17.49 -19.52
CA THR A 19 -1.44 16.42 -20.49
C THR A 19 -2.77 15.70 -20.29
N SER A 20 -3.36 15.24 -21.39
CA SER A 20 -4.53 14.37 -21.40
C SER A 20 -4.19 12.88 -21.57
N VAL A 21 -2.89 12.55 -21.74
CA VAL A 21 -2.45 11.16 -21.83
C VAL A 21 -2.68 10.46 -20.50
N ALA A 22 -3.37 9.32 -20.54
CA ALA A 22 -3.66 8.53 -19.36
C ALA A 22 -2.36 7.99 -18.74
N CYS A 23 -2.17 8.25 -17.45
CA CYS A 23 -1.04 7.78 -16.66
C CYS A 23 -1.55 6.93 -15.49
N SER A 24 -0.69 6.04 -15.00
CA SER A 24 -0.97 5.12 -13.89
C SER A 24 0.17 5.11 -12.89
N THR A 25 -0.10 4.70 -11.66
CA THR A 25 0.94 4.42 -10.66
C THR A 25 1.90 3.31 -11.11
N LEU A 26 1.44 2.42 -12.00
CA LEU A 26 2.27 1.41 -12.67
C LEU A 26 3.47 2.02 -13.40
N ASP A 27 3.34 3.28 -13.85
CA ASP A 27 4.35 3.96 -14.68
C ASP A 27 5.54 4.49 -13.88
N PHE A 28 5.42 4.61 -12.55
CA PHE A 28 6.48 5.19 -11.71
C PHE A 28 7.78 4.40 -11.76
N PHE A 29 7.68 3.08 -11.68
CA PHE A 29 8.84 2.20 -11.70
C PHE A 29 9.64 2.31 -13.01
N PRO A 30 9.06 2.02 -14.20
CA PRO A 30 9.80 2.13 -15.46
C PRO A 30 10.24 3.56 -15.77
N THR A 31 9.47 4.59 -15.40
CA THR A 31 9.88 6.00 -15.57
C THR A 31 11.12 6.32 -14.74
N THR A 32 11.18 5.85 -13.49
CA THR A 32 12.32 6.12 -12.60
C THR A 32 13.59 5.46 -13.12
N LEU A 33 13.50 4.21 -13.59
CA LEU A 33 14.64 3.50 -14.18
C LEU A 33 15.17 4.21 -15.43
N ASP A 34 14.27 4.66 -16.31
CA ASP A 34 14.63 5.39 -17.54
C ASP A 34 15.31 6.73 -17.23
N ILE A 35 14.77 7.50 -16.27
CA ILE A 35 15.37 8.75 -15.79
C ILE A 35 16.80 8.53 -15.27
N LEU A 36 17.02 7.45 -14.53
CA LEU A 36 18.33 7.11 -13.95
C LEU A 36 19.31 6.52 -14.99
N GLY A 37 18.83 6.15 -16.18
CA GLY A 37 19.60 5.35 -17.14
C GLY A 37 20.04 4.01 -16.54
N PHE A 38 19.26 3.48 -15.61
CA PHE A 38 19.61 2.29 -14.83
C PHE A 38 18.80 1.09 -15.30
N ARG A 39 19.47 -0.05 -15.46
CA ARG A 39 18.84 -1.35 -15.70
C ARG A 39 19.06 -2.22 -14.48
N MET A 40 17.97 -2.63 -13.84
CA MET A 40 18.06 -3.51 -12.68
C MET A 40 18.48 -4.92 -13.12
N GLU A 41 19.53 -5.46 -12.49
CA GLU A 41 19.92 -6.85 -12.71
C GLU A 41 18.84 -7.78 -12.17
N GLY A 42 18.44 -8.79 -12.96
CA GLY A 42 17.34 -9.69 -12.58
C GLY A 42 15.96 -9.03 -12.52
N GLN A 43 15.77 -7.90 -13.20
CA GLN A 43 14.47 -7.25 -13.33
C GLN A 43 13.39 -8.24 -13.80
N PRO A 44 12.29 -8.38 -13.04
CA PRO A 44 11.17 -9.21 -13.49
C PRO A 44 10.54 -8.56 -14.73
N GLU A 45 10.24 -9.40 -15.71
CA GLU A 45 9.54 -9.02 -16.93
C GLU A 45 8.33 -9.94 -17.11
N PRO A 46 7.16 -9.40 -17.50
CA PRO A 46 6.96 -8.04 -18.01
C PRO A 46 6.77 -6.98 -16.90
N ILE A 47 7.12 -5.73 -17.22
CA ILE A 47 6.67 -4.55 -16.44
C ILE A 47 5.30 -4.08 -16.96
N ASP A 48 4.34 -3.92 -16.06
CA ASP A 48 2.96 -3.53 -16.42
C ASP A 48 2.80 -2.05 -16.83
N GLY A 49 3.67 -1.18 -16.31
CA GLY A 49 3.68 0.24 -16.63
C GLY A 49 4.52 0.61 -17.84
N ILE A 50 4.55 1.89 -18.18
CA ILE A 50 5.44 2.45 -19.21
C ILE A 50 6.28 3.60 -18.65
N SER A 51 7.42 3.87 -19.28
CA SER A 51 8.14 5.10 -19.01
C SER A 51 7.37 6.32 -19.53
N LEU A 52 7.23 7.34 -18.69
CA LEU A 52 6.67 8.64 -19.03
C LEU A 52 7.74 9.62 -19.56
N VAL A 53 9.02 9.23 -19.66
CA VAL A 53 10.06 10.10 -20.24
C VAL A 53 9.69 10.57 -21.66
N PRO A 54 9.17 9.74 -22.58
CA PRO A 54 8.70 10.21 -23.87
C PRO A 54 7.56 11.25 -23.76
N LEU A 55 6.70 11.17 -22.75
CA LEU A 55 5.66 12.17 -22.50
C LEU A 55 6.26 13.49 -22.01
N ILE A 56 7.19 13.42 -21.06
CA ILE A 56 7.92 14.57 -20.52
C ILE A 56 8.66 15.32 -21.63
N GLU A 57 9.20 14.60 -22.61
CA GLU A 57 9.92 15.16 -23.75
C GLU A 57 9.01 15.59 -24.91
N GLY A 58 7.69 15.49 -24.75
CA GLY A 58 6.72 15.87 -25.78
C GLY A 58 6.71 14.93 -27.00
N ARG A 59 7.23 13.71 -26.86
CA ARG A 59 7.31 12.68 -27.89
C ARG A 59 6.21 11.60 -27.79
N MET A 60 5.32 11.69 -26.80
CA MET A 60 4.20 10.77 -26.61
C MET A 60 2.87 11.52 -26.61
N ALA A 61 2.09 11.35 -27.69
CA ALA A 61 0.75 11.92 -27.82
C ALA A 61 -0.36 10.97 -27.32
N GLU A 62 -0.07 9.67 -27.31
CA GLU A 62 -1.00 8.61 -26.91
C GLU A 62 -0.25 7.54 -26.12
N ARG A 63 -0.96 6.87 -25.20
CA ARG A 63 -0.40 5.77 -24.43
C ARG A 63 -0.27 4.53 -25.34
N PRO A 64 0.87 3.83 -25.38
CA PRO A 64 1.08 2.69 -26.26
C PRO A 64 0.38 1.39 -25.81
N VAL A 65 0.09 1.24 -24.52
CA VAL A 65 -0.60 0.05 -23.96
C VAL A 65 -1.72 0.48 -23.01
N PRO A 66 -2.87 -0.20 -22.96
CA PRO A 66 -3.95 0.16 -22.04
C PRO A 66 -3.57 -0.03 -20.55
N ILE A 67 -4.36 0.56 -19.66
CA ILE A 67 -4.19 0.44 -18.20
C ILE A 67 -5.26 -0.54 -17.67
N PRO A 68 -4.86 -1.68 -17.09
CA PRO A 68 -5.78 -2.63 -16.46
C PRO A 68 -6.03 -2.28 -14.98
N PHE A 69 -7.22 -2.60 -14.49
CA PHE A 69 -7.57 -2.59 -13.07
C PHE A 69 -8.39 -3.84 -12.74
N GLU A 70 -8.15 -4.42 -11.58
CA GLU A 70 -8.96 -5.49 -11.00
C GLU A 70 -9.17 -5.19 -9.50
N THR A 71 -10.40 -5.31 -9.01
CA THR A 71 -10.71 -5.21 -7.58
C THR A 71 -11.11 -6.55 -6.99
N LEU A 72 -10.69 -6.78 -5.74
CA LEU A 72 -11.09 -7.95 -4.94
C LEU A 72 -12.55 -7.90 -4.49
N GLY A 73 -13.20 -6.72 -4.57
CA GLY A 73 -14.60 -6.57 -4.21
C GLY A 73 -15.53 -7.20 -5.24
N ALA A 74 -16.40 -8.12 -4.82
CA ALA A 74 -17.46 -8.64 -5.68
C ALA A 74 -18.40 -7.51 -6.14
N ARG A 75 -19.06 -7.70 -7.28
CA ARG A 75 -20.10 -6.78 -7.78
C ARG A 75 -21.16 -6.55 -6.69
N GLY A 76 -21.49 -5.29 -6.43
CA GLY A 76 -22.42 -4.92 -5.35
C GLY A 76 -21.81 -4.85 -3.94
N SER A 77 -20.54 -5.20 -3.74
CA SER A 77 -19.83 -4.91 -2.49
C SER A 77 -19.67 -3.40 -2.27
N LYS A 78 -19.40 -2.97 -1.03
CA LYS A 78 -19.03 -1.58 -0.72
C LYS A 78 -17.88 -1.07 -1.58
N ALA A 79 -16.95 -1.96 -1.95
CA ALA A 79 -15.79 -1.64 -2.77
C ALA A 79 -16.10 -1.50 -4.27
N SER A 80 -17.05 -2.28 -4.81
CA SER A 80 -17.37 -2.25 -6.25
C SER A 80 -18.60 -1.41 -6.60
N ARG A 81 -19.48 -1.06 -5.65
CA ARG A 81 -20.69 -0.23 -5.87
C ARG A 81 -21.42 -0.57 -7.19
N THR A 82 -21.85 -1.83 -7.32
CA THR A 82 -22.50 -2.43 -8.51
C THR A 82 -21.72 -2.40 -9.84
N SER A 83 -20.53 -1.80 -9.88
CA SER A 83 -19.63 -1.86 -11.03
C SER A 83 -19.10 -3.28 -11.25
N PRO A 84 -18.87 -3.70 -12.52
CA PRO A 84 -17.99 -4.82 -12.81
C PRO A 84 -16.62 -4.66 -12.13
N ARG A 85 -15.97 -5.78 -11.89
CA ARG A 85 -14.76 -5.90 -11.07
C ARG A 85 -13.48 -5.51 -11.80
N MET A 86 -13.50 -5.58 -13.12
CA MET A 86 -12.33 -5.27 -13.93
C MET A 86 -12.59 -4.09 -14.84
N ALA A 87 -11.52 -3.38 -15.15
CA ALA A 87 -11.53 -2.32 -16.15
C ALA A 87 -10.28 -2.41 -17.04
N LEU A 88 -10.45 -2.07 -18.31
CA LEU A 88 -9.34 -1.79 -19.22
C LEU A 88 -9.53 -0.41 -19.82
N ILE A 89 -8.54 0.47 -19.64
CA ILE A 89 -8.59 1.88 -20.07
C ILE A 89 -7.59 2.07 -21.22
N GLY A 90 -8.10 2.25 -22.43
CA GLY A 90 -7.31 2.69 -23.59
C GLY A 90 -7.33 4.22 -23.75
N ASN A 91 -6.77 4.71 -24.87
CA ASN A 91 -6.76 6.15 -25.17
C ASN A 91 -8.16 6.73 -25.40
N ARG A 92 -9.05 5.95 -26.04
CA ARG A 92 -10.42 6.35 -26.35
C ARG A 92 -11.46 5.59 -25.55
N TYR A 93 -11.34 4.27 -25.45
CA TYR A 93 -12.37 3.43 -24.86
C TYR A 93 -12.00 2.95 -23.46
N LYS A 94 -13.02 2.80 -22.62
CA LYS A 94 -12.93 2.12 -21.34
C LYS A 94 -13.94 0.98 -21.29
N LEU A 95 -13.45 -0.22 -21.05
CA LEU A 95 -14.26 -1.40 -20.79
C LEU A 95 -14.38 -1.60 -19.27
N LEU A 96 -15.58 -1.93 -18.80
CA LEU A 96 -15.82 -2.55 -17.49
C LEU A 96 -16.43 -3.93 -17.73
N THR A 97 -15.87 -4.96 -17.11
CA THR A 97 -16.30 -6.35 -17.33
C THR A 97 -16.08 -7.20 -16.10
N ASP A 98 -16.89 -8.25 -15.93
CA ASP A 98 -16.65 -9.35 -14.99
C ASP A 98 -16.02 -10.56 -15.71
N MET A 99 -15.69 -10.44 -17.00
CA MET A 99 -15.26 -11.51 -17.90
C MET A 99 -16.31 -12.62 -18.05
N GLU A 100 -16.11 -13.55 -18.99
CA GLU A 100 -17.05 -14.66 -19.21
C GLU A 100 -17.11 -15.60 -17.99
N GLY A 101 -18.34 -15.95 -17.56
CA GLY A 101 -18.57 -16.90 -16.46
C GLY A 101 -18.88 -16.27 -15.09
N MET A 102 -18.95 -14.94 -15.00
CA MET A 102 -19.41 -14.22 -13.81
C MET A 102 -20.66 -13.39 -14.14
N ASP A 103 -21.60 -13.27 -13.20
CA ASP A 103 -22.88 -12.60 -13.41
C ASP A 103 -22.72 -11.09 -13.67
N GLY A 104 -22.77 -10.65 -14.94
CA GLY A 104 -22.89 -9.24 -15.25
C GLY A 104 -22.79 -8.81 -16.72
N GLU A 105 -23.43 -7.67 -17.02
CA GLU A 105 -23.30 -6.98 -18.32
C GLU A 105 -21.96 -6.24 -18.41
N ASP A 106 -21.31 -6.38 -19.57
CA ASP A 106 -20.16 -5.60 -20.00
C ASP A 106 -20.60 -4.15 -20.30
N LEU A 107 -19.82 -3.17 -19.84
CA LEU A 107 -20.06 -1.76 -20.13
C LEU A 107 -18.89 -1.19 -20.93
N LEU A 108 -19.20 -0.40 -21.95
CA LEU A 108 -18.19 0.24 -22.78
C LEU A 108 -18.48 1.74 -22.87
N PHE A 109 -17.47 2.56 -22.62
CA PHE A 109 -17.57 4.02 -22.69
C PHE A 109 -16.54 4.59 -23.66
N ASP A 110 -16.94 5.56 -24.48
CA ASP A 110 -16.05 6.40 -25.28
C ASP A 110 -15.61 7.61 -24.45
N LEU A 111 -14.42 7.57 -23.88
CA LEU A 111 -13.88 8.61 -23.00
C LEU A 111 -13.61 9.94 -23.69
N LEU A 112 -13.55 9.98 -25.03
CA LEU A 112 -13.39 11.23 -25.78
C LEU A 112 -14.73 11.91 -26.00
N ALA A 113 -15.77 11.14 -26.32
CA ALA A 113 -17.12 11.65 -26.52
C ALA A 113 -17.90 11.85 -25.21
N ASP A 114 -17.65 10.99 -24.22
CA ASP A 114 -18.33 10.92 -22.93
C ASP A 114 -17.32 10.71 -21.78
N PRO A 115 -16.55 11.75 -21.40
CA PRO A 115 -15.59 11.66 -20.30
C PRO A 115 -16.21 11.35 -18.93
N GLY A 116 -17.54 11.50 -18.80
CA GLY A 116 -18.32 11.27 -17.60
C GLY A 116 -18.87 9.86 -17.47
N GLU A 117 -18.67 8.99 -18.49
CA GLU A 117 -19.14 7.60 -18.49
C GLU A 117 -20.67 7.48 -18.27
N THR A 118 -21.43 8.35 -18.95
CA THR A 118 -22.89 8.45 -18.85
C THR A 118 -23.64 7.61 -19.88
N GLN A 119 -22.99 7.21 -20.97
CA GLN A 119 -23.60 6.44 -22.06
C GLN A 119 -22.83 5.13 -22.29
N ASP A 120 -23.47 4.01 -21.93
CA ASP A 120 -22.98 2.69 -22.31
C ASP A 120 -23.23 2.43 -23.82
N ILE A 121 -22.15 2.08 -24.52
CA ILE A 121 -22.16 1.78 -25.96
C ILE A 121 -21.80 0.32 -26.27
N ALA A 122 -21.69 -0.56 -25.26
CA ALA A 122 -21.25 -1.95 -25.43
C ALA A 122 -22.08 -2.71 -26.49
N ALA A 123 -23.41 -2.62 -26.42
CA ALA A 123 -24.31 -3.32 -27.34
C ALA A 123 -24.16 -2.88 -28.81
N SER A 124 -23.67 -1.66 -29.06
CA SER A 124 -23.47 -1.13 -30.42
C SER A 124 -22.06 -1.34 -30.96
N HIS A 125 -21.09 -1.71 -30.10
CA HIS A 125 -19.68 -1.93 -30.47
C HIS A 125 -19.13 -3.26 -29.91
N PRO A 126 -19.76 -4.40 -30.23
CA PRO A 126 -19.36 -5.70 -29.68
C PRO A 126 -17.94 -6.12 -30.09
N ASP A 127 -17.47 -5.67 -31.26
CA ASP A 127 -16.11 -5.91 -31.74
C ASP A 127 -15.04 -5.26 -30.84
N ILE A 128 -15.31 -4.04 -30.36
CA ILE A 128 -14.43 -3.32 -29.43
C ILE A 128 -14.43 -4.00 -28.06
N VAL A 129 -15.61 -4.39 -27.56
CA VAL A 129 -15.75 -5.13 -26.29
C VAL A 129 -14.89 -6.40 -26.34
N GLU A 130 -15.04 -7.21 -27.39
CA GLU A 130 -14.32 -8.47 -27.53
C GLU A 130 -12.80 -8.28 -27.73
N ALA A 131 -12.38 -7.20 -28.41
CA ALA A 131 -10.95 -6.86 -28.51
C ALA A 131 -10.36 -6.51 -27.13
N MET A 132 -11.02 -5.63 -26.38
CA MET A 132 -10.56 -5.21 -25.06
C MET A 132 -10.61 -6.37 -24.05
N LYS A 133 -11.59 -7.27 -24.12
CA LYS A 133 -11.63 -8.49 -23.29
C LYS A 133 -10.45 -9.42 -23.57
N ARG A 134 -10.03 -9.58 -24.83
CA ARG A 134 -8.84 -10.38 -25.18
C ARG A 134 -7.56 -9.78 -24.59
N GLU A 135 -7.40 -8.47 -24.69
CA GLU A 135 -6.25 -7.77 -24.10
C GLU A 135 -6.22 -7.91 -22.57
N LEU A 136 -7.38 -7.72 -21.92
CA LEU A 136 -7.50 -7.89 -20.48
C LEU A 136 -7.26 -9.35 -20.05
N ALA A 137 -7.75 -10.34 -20.80
CA ALA A 137 -7.47 -11.75 -20.54
C ALA A 137 -5.98 -12.07 -20.61
N ALA A 138 -5.28 -11.55 -21.62
CA ALA A 138 -3.84 -11.71 -21.77
C ALA A 138 -3.07 -11.07 -20.60
N PHE A 139 -3.49 -9.89 -20.15
CA PHE A 139 -2.91 -9.24 -18.98
C PHE A 139 -3.09 -10.09 -17.72
N ARG A 140 -4.31 -10.57 -17.45
CA ARG A 140 -4.59 -11.43 -16.28
C ARG A 140 -3.78 -12.72 -16.29
N GLU A 141 -3.64 -13.35 -17.45
CA GLU A 141 -2.79 -14.54 -17.57
C GLU A 141 -1.32 -14.21 -17.31
N SER A 142 -0.86 -13.02 -17.69
CA SER A 142 0.48 -12.55 -17.32
C SER A 142 0.64 -12.40 -15.81
N CYS A 143 -0.32 -11.78 -15.12
CA CYS A 143 -0.30 -11.66 -13.67
C CYS A 143 -0.31 -13.04 -12.97
N LYS A 144 -1.05 -14.01 -13.50
CA LYS A 144 -1.08 -15.39 -12.95
C LYS A 144 0.28 -16.07 -13.02
N ARG A 145 0.97 -15.98 -14.17
CA ARG A 145 2.35 -16.50 -14.30
C ARG A 145 3.30 -15.81 -13.32
N SER A 146 3.19 -14.48 -13.20
CA SER A 146 3.96 -13.71 -12.22
C SER A 146 3.71 -14.21 -10.79
N LEU A 147 2.45 -14.34 -10.40
CA LEU A 147 2.05 -14.82 -9.07
C LEU A 147 2.54 -16.26 -8.80
N ALA A 148 2.59 -17.11 -9.83
CA ALA A 148 3.15 -18.45 -9.78
C ALA A 148 4.70 -18.47 -9.68
N GLY A 149 5.34 -17.31 -9.73
CA GLY A 149 6.78 -17.15 -9.61
C GLY A 149 7.54 -17.26 -10.94
N GLU A 150 6.85 -17.34 -12.08
CA GLU A 150 7.48 -17.61 -13.39
C GLU A 150 8.33 -16.44 -13.89
N ASP A 151 8.06 -15.22 -13.43
CA ASP A 151 8.79 -14.01 -13.83
C ASP A 151 10.06 -13.77 -12.99
N TYR A 152 10.32 -14.59 -11.96
CA TYR A 152 11.37 -14.36 -10.97
C TYR A 152 12.47 -15.43 -11.04
N ALA A 153 13.73 -15.00 -11.05
CA ALA A 153 14.89 -15.91 -11.10
C ALA A 153 15.11 -16.71 -9.81
N THR A 154 14.57 -16.23 -8.68
CA THR A 154 14.61 -16.90 -7.38
C THR A 154 13.23 -17.42 -7.02
N PRO A 155 13.13 -18.54 -6.28
CA PRO A 155 11.84 -19.05 -5.82
C PRO A 155 11.03 -17.96 -5.13
N PHE A 156 9.85 -17.66 -5.68
CA PHE A 156 8.90 -16.71 -5.13
C PHE A 156 7.73 -17.47 -4.51
N THR A 157 7.37 -17.12 -3.28
CA THR A 157 6.17 -17.62 -2.61
C THR A 157 5.24 -16.43 -2.40
N PRO A 158 4.09 -16.37 -3.09
CA PRO A 158 3.15 -15.26 -2.94
C PRO A 158 2.55 -15.20 -1.52
N ASP A 159 2.34 -13.98 -1.00
CA ASP A 159 1.55 -13.78 0.22
C ASP A 159 0.10 -14.23 -0.06
N GLN A 160 -0.46 -15.07 0.82
CA GLN A 160 -1.82 -15.58 0.68
C GLN A 160 -2.89 -14.48 0.73
N ASN A 161 -2.55 -13.29 1.22
CA ASN A 161 -3.43 -12.13 1.19
C ASN A 161 -3.47 -11.44 -0.18
N ASP A 162 -2.43 -11.63 -1.00
CA ASP A 162 -2.33 -11.07 -2.35
C ASP A 162 -3.02 -11.97 -3.40
N ILE A 163 -3.31 -13.22 -3.03
CA ILE A 163 -4.06 -14.16 -3.86
C ILE A 163 -5.55 -13.84 -3.76
N HIS A 164 -6.21 -13.75 -4.91
CA HIS A 164 -7.65 -13.54 -4.96
C HIS A 164 -8.39 -14.61 -4.12
N PRO A 165 -9.40 -14.26 -3.30
CA PRO A 165 -10.04 -15.21 -2.39
C PRO A 165 -10.56 -16.50 -3.04
N SER A 166 -11.06 -16.43 -4.28
CA SER A 166 -11.52 -17.61 -5.03
C SER A 166 -10.41 -18.46 -5.63
N GLU A 167 -9.16 -17.99 -5.60
CA GLU A 167 -7.98 -18.69 -6.11
C GLU A 167 -7.07 -19.18 -4.98
N ARG A 168 -7.42 -18.87 -3.71
CA ARG A 168 -6.78 -19.48 -2.54
C ARG A 168 -7.10 -20.97 -2.54
N LYS A 169 -6.07 -21.82 -2.41
CA LYS A 169 -6.29 -23.26 -2.19
C LYS A 169 -7.13 -23.41 -0.92
N GLU A 170 -8.24 -24.14 -1.00
CA GLU A 170 -9.00 -24.58 0.18
C GLU A 170 -8.04 -25.34 1.11
N SER A 171 -7.59 -24.67 2.16
CA SER A 171 -7.09 -25.36 3.35
C SER A 171 -8.32 -25.73 4.16
N ASP A 172 -8.54 -27.04 4.35
CA ASP A 172 -9.60 -27.65 5.14
C ASP A 172 -10.18 -26.71 6.22
N GLU A 173 -11.46 -26.37 6.06
CA GLU A 173 -12.28 -25.74 7.07
C GLU A 173 -12.52 -26.72 8.23
N SER A 174 -11.48 -26.97 9.02
CA SER A 174 -11.65 -27.34 10.42
C SER A 174 -11.21 -26.15 11.25
N GLU A 175 -12.13 -25.63 12.07
CA GLU A 175 -11.88 -24.63 13.10
C GLU A 175 -10.51 -24.88 13.75
N SER A 176 -9.52 -24.09 13.37
CA SER A 176 -8.21 -24.07 14.02
C SER A 176 -7.93 -22.63 14.43
N GLU A 177 -7.65 -22.46 15.71
CA GLU A 177 -7.22 -21.20 16.36
C GLU A 177 -5.85 -20.73 15.87
N ASP A 178 -5.49 -20.95 14.61
CA ASP A 178 -4.13 -20.75 14.09
C ASP A 178 -4.13 -19.74 12.94
N SER A 179 -4.49 -18.49 13.25
CA SER A 179 -4.07 -17.33 12.45
C SER A 179 -2.72 -16.79 12.96
N ALA A 180 -1.74 -17.68 13.10
CA ALA A 180 -0.35 -17.30 13.35
C ALA A 180 0.35 -17.06 12.00
N ALA A 181 0.05 -15.92 11.36
CA ALA A 181 1.01 -15.35 10.41
C ALA A 181 2.24 -14.93 11.23
N GLY A 182 3.29 -15.75 11.16
CA GLY A 182 4.48 -15.66 11.99
C GLY A 182 5.21 -14.32 11.90
N ASN A 183 6.09 -14.09 12.89
CA ASN A 183 6.93 -12.91 13.02
C ASN A 183 7.45 -12.39 11.68
N ARG A 184 7.01 -11.18 11.30
CA ARG A 184 7.54 -10.48 10.12
C ARG A 184 8.90 -9.86 10.47
N PRO A 185 9.95 -10.03 9.65
CA PRO A 185 11.12 -9.16 9.74
C PRO A 185 10.66 -7.74 9.38
N GLY A 186 10.94 -6.76 10.24
CA GLY A 186 10.50 -5.38 10.05
C GLY A 186 11.04 -4.80 8.73
N ALA A 187 10.19 -4.07 8.01
CA ALA A 187 10.63 -3.33 6.82
C ALA A 187 11.38 -2.07 7.25
N LEU A 188 12.46 -1.70 6.55
CA LEU A 188 13.17 -0.45 6.79
C LEU A 188 12.22 0.73 6.50
N VAL A 189 11.92 1.53 7.53
CA VAL A 189 11.10 2.74 7.39
C VAL A 189 12.00 3.92 7.02
N LEU A 190 11.65 4.64 5.96
CA LEU A 190 12.37 5.84 5.55
C LEU A 190 11.71 7.08 6.17
N GLN A 191 12.52 8.06 6.55
CA GLN A 191 12.04 9.41 6.85
C GLN A 191 11.33 9.96 5.60
N ASN A 192 10.06 10.34 5.77
CA ASN A 192 9.26 10.92 4.70
C ASN A 192 9.82 12.31 4.34
N ASP A 193 9.96 12.53 3.02
CA ASP A 193 10.08 13.81 2.31
C ASP A 193 10.93 14.92 3.00
N ASP A 194 10.77 16.17 2.54
CA ASP A 194 11.46 17.33 3.13
C ASP A 194 10.89 17.71 4.52
N SER A 195 9.80 17.08 4.98
CA SER A 195 9.21 17.35 6.30
C SER A 195 10.05 16.78 7.44
N GLY A 196 10.85 15.75 7.16
CA GLY A 196 11.63 15.03 8.15
C GLY A 196 10.78 14.13 9.07
N LEU A 197 9.49 13.95 8.84
CA LEU A 197 8.64 13.07 9.63
C LEU A 197 9.04 11.60 9.42
N VAL A 198 9.21 10.82 10.49
CA VAL A 198 9.32 9.36 10.40
C VAL A 198 8.05 8.74 10.95
N SER A 199 7.33 7.96 10.13
CA SER A 199 6.11 7.27 10.56
C SER A 199 6.33 5.76 10.64
N LEU A 200 6.45 5.25 11.86
CA LEU A 200 6.68 3.84 12.16
C LEU A 200 5.32 3.12 12.25
N SER A 201 4.81 2.64 11.13
CA SER A 201 3.50 1.99 11.05
C SER A 201 3.48 0.59 11.68
N ALA A 202 2.31 0.11 12.08
CA ALA A 202 2.11 -1.25 12.55
C ALA A 202 2.51 -2.30 11.50
N ALA A 203 2.28 -2.03 10.22
CA ALA A 203 2.64 -2.92 9.12
C ALA A 203 4.15 -3.12 8.97
N ALA A 204 4.95 -2.10 9.33
CA ALA A 204 6.41 -2.14 9.24
C ALA A 204 7.09 -2.71 10.51
N ALA A 205 6.33 -2.98 11.57
CA ALA A 205 6.88 -3.46 12.84
C ALA A 205 7.38 -4.91 12.73
N ALA A 206 8.57 -5.18 13.26
CA ALA A 206 8.94 -6.53 13.65
C ALA A 206 8.23 -6.88 14.97
N THR A 207 7.59 -8.04 15.02
CA THR A 207 6.91 -8.55 16.21
C THR A 207 7.79 -9.52 16.97
N HIS A 208 7.75 -9.47 18.30
CA HIS A 208 8.50 -10.36 19.17
C HIS A 208 7.58 -10.96 20.23
N GLY A 209 7.57 -12.29 20.31
CA GLY A 209 6.64 -13.03 21.16
C GLY A 209 5.38 -13.44 20.40
N ALA A 210 4.21 -13.33 21.04
CA ALA A 210 2.91 -13.72 20.47
C ALA A 210 2.07 -12.53 19.96
N VAL A 211 2.61 -11.31 20.00
CA VAL A 211 1.94 -10.12 19.43
C VAL A 211 1.93 -10.21 17.90
N VAL A 212 0.80 -9.85 17.29
CA VAL A 212 0.59 -9.98 15.84
C VAL A 212 0.11 -8.69 15.20
N TYR A 213 0.57 -8.46 13.97
CA TYR A 213 0.01 -7.47 13.08
C TYR A 213 -1.27 -8.01 12.42
N ARG A 214 -2.31 -7.18 12.38
CA ARG A 214 -3.61 -7.47 11.80
C ARG A 214 -3.77 -6.70 10.50
N SER A 215 -3.47 -7.36 9.38
CA SER A 215 -3.55 -6.76 8.03
C SER A 215 -4.96 -6.32 7.64
N ASP A 216 -5.99 -7.00 8.15
CA ASP A 216 -7.41 -6.65 7.93
C ASP A 216 -7.79 -5.26 8.47
N GLN A 217 -7.03 -4.76 9.46
CA GLN A 217 -7.32 -3.53 10.20
C GLN A 217 -6.14 -2.56 10.28
N ASP A 218 -5.04 -2.90 9.61
CA ASP A 218 -3.77 -2.18 9.60
C ASP A 218 -3.29 -1.72 10.99
N LYS A 219 -3.22 -2.66 11.93
CA LYS A 219 -2.81 -2.35 13.32
C LYS A 219 -2.19 -3.53 14.05
N ILE A 220 -1.46 -3.26 15.13
CA ILE A 220 -1.14 -4.25 16.15
C ILE A 220 -2.35 -4.37 17.08
N GLY A 221 -2.93 -5.57 17.15
CA GLY A 221 -4.10 -5.85 17.98
C GLY A 221 -3.91 -7.11 18.80
N LEU A 222 -4.84 -7.38 19.73
CA LEU A 222 -4.80 -8.57 20.60
C LEU A 222 -3.47 -8.73 21.37
N TRP A 223 -2.81 -7.62 21.70
CA TRP A 223 -1.56 -7.64 22.45
C TRP A 223 -1.80 -7.99 23.91
N LYS A 224 -1.75 -9.29 24.23
CA LYS A 224 -2.18 -9.83 25.52
C LYS A 224 -1.08 -9.94 26.58
N SER A 225 0.20 -9.94 26.23
CA SER A 225 1.29 -10.12 27.20
C SER A 225 2.22 -8.92 27.26
N GLU A 226 2.67 -8.56 28.47
CA GLU A 226 3.75 -7.59 28.66
C GLU A 226 5.14 -8.12 28.23
N LYS A 227 5.25 -9.43 27.97
CA LYS A 227 6.51 -10.05 27.51
C LYS A 227 6.72 -9.89 26.01
N ASP A 228 5.65 -9.64 25.26
CA ASP A 228 5.71 -9.41 23.83
C ASP A 228 6.10 -7.96 23.56
N TRP A 229 6.79 -7.70 22.44
CA TRP A 229 7.29 -6.36 22.11
C TRP A 229 7.41 -6.14 20.60
N LEU A 230 7.61 -4.88 20.22
CA LEU A 230 7.72 -4.45 18.83
C LEU A 230 9.05 -3.74 18.61
N SER A 231 9.59 -3.84 17.40
CA SER A 231 10.71 -3.01 16.97
C SER A 231 10.58 -2.55 15.53
N TRP A 232 11.13 -1.37 15.24
CA TRP A 232 11.26 -0.82 13.90
C TRP A 232 12.71 -0.48 13.63
N THR A 233 13.18 -0.81 12.42
CA THR A 233 14.41 -0.26 11.87
C THR A 233 14.01 0.87 10.93
N PHE A 234 14.63 2.04 11.09
CA PHE A 234 14.28 3.23 10.31
C PHE A 234 15.51 4.07 10.00
N ARG A 235 15.43 4.91 8.97
CA ARG A 235 16.52 5.80 8.58
C ARG A 235 16.14 7.26 8.75
N ILE A 236 17.00 8.04 9.40
CA ILE A 236 16.92 9.51 9.40
C ILE A 236 18.02 10.10 8.52
N HIS A 237 17.67 11.15 7.78
CA HIS A 237 18.57 11.91 6.91
C HIS A 237 19.17 13.12 7.61
N GLN A 238 18.43 13.71 8.56
CA GLN A 238 18.89 14.86 9.35
C GLN A 238 18.92 14.49 10.84
N PRO A 239 20.10 14.58 11.51
CA PRO A 239 20.18 14.49 12.95
C PRO A 239 19.36 15.60 13.61
N GLY A 240 18.80 15.33 14.79
CA GLY A 240 17.97 16.32 15.47
C GLY A 240 17.18 15.75 16.63
N GLU A 241 16.32 16.59 17.17
CA GLU A 241 15.37 16.21 18.22
C GLU A 241 13.99 15.98 17.58
N PHE A 242 13.32 14.92 18.04
CA PHE A 242 12.04 14.49 17.51
C PHE A 242 11.06 14.35 18.66
N GLU A 243 9.88 14.95 18.51
CA GLU A 243 8.74 14.65 19.35
C GLU A 243 8.16 13.29 18.95
N VAL A 244 7.91 12.45 19.96
CA VAL A 244 7.40 11.10 19.76
C VAL A 244 5.92 11.09 20.08
N GLU A 245 5.10 10.74 19.09
CA GLU A 245 3.67 10.54 19.26
C GLU A 245 3.29 9.10 18.96
N ALA A 246 2.33 8.55 19.71
CA ALA A 246 1.80 7.21 19.47
C ALA A 246 0.29 7.26 19.21
N SER A 247 -0.15 6.56 18.17
CA SER A 247 -1.56 6.43 17.79
C SER A 247 -2.14 5.13 18.36
N ILE A 248 -2.88 5.26 19.46
CA ILE A 248 -3.27 4.13 20.33
C ILE A 248 -4.79 4.07 20.52
N GLY A 249 -5.35 2.86 20.46
CA GLY A 249 -6.75 2.58 20.81
C GLY A 249 -6.84 1.73 22.07
N GLN A 250 -7.69 2.16 23.01
CA GLN A 250 -7.87 1.51 24.31
C GLN A 250 -9.14 2.05 25.00
N THR A 251 -9.84 1.21 25.75
CA THR A 251 -11.07 1.63 26.47
C THR A 251 -10.81 2.12 27.90
N GLN A 252 -9.60 1.92 28.43
CA GLN A 252 -9.24 2.26 29.80
C GLN A 252 -7.79 2.75 29.94
N ASP A 253 -7.58 3.76 30.77
CA ASP A 253 -6.23 4.29 31.05
C ASP A 253 -5.39 3.29 31.84
N GLY A 254 -4.07 3.33 31.63
CA GLY A 254 -3.08 2.95 32.64
C GLY A 254 -2.24 1.70 32.39
N SER A 255 -2.33 1.04 31.23
CA SER A 255 -1.20 0.20 30.78
C SER A 255 0.03 1.10 30.61
N VAL A 256 1.22 0.64 30.99
CA VAL A 256 2.45 1.43 30.87
C VAL A 256 3.37 0.77 29.86
N PHE A 257 4.03 1.56 29.03
CA PHE A 257 5.00 1.09 28.04
C PHE A 257 6.22 2.00 27.99
N GLU A 258 7.32 1.45 27.49
CA GLU A 258 8.59 2.10 27.24
C GLU A 258 8.88 2.11 25.74
N ILE A 259 9.31 3.26 25.24
CA ILE A 259 9.95 3.42 23.93
C ILE A 259 11.44 3.61 24.17
N ALA A 260 12.28 2.82 23.51
CA ALA A 260 13.73 2.92 23.59
C ALA A 260 14.37 3.04 22.20
N ALA A 261 15.31 3.99 22.04
CA ALA A 261 16.12 4.16 20.84
C ALA A 261 17.45 4.84 21.20
N ASP A 262 18.57 4.41 20.59
CA ASP A 262 19.91 4.97 20.81
C ASP A 262 20.29 5.16 22.29
N GLY A 263 19.91 4.21 23.15
CA GLY A 263 20.17 4.26 24.59
C GLY A 263 19.27 5.21 25.40
N GLN A 264 18.40 5.97 24.75
CA GLN A 264 17.37 6.79 25.38
C GLN A 264 16.11 5.96 25.66
N ARG A 265 15.34 6.35 26.68
CA ARG A 265 14.10 5.68 27.08
C ARG A 265 13.04 6.71 27.45
N LEU A 266 11.83 6.51 26.96
CA LEU A 266 10.64 7.26 27.32
C LEU A 266 9.58 6.29 27.83
N GLN A 267 8.96 6.61 28.97
CA GLN A 267 7.85 5.82 29.51
C GLN A 267 6.57 6.64 29.50
N ALA A 268 5.46 6.02 29.11
CA ALA A 268 4.16 6.64 29.15
C ALA A 268 3.08 5.64 29.57
N ALA A 269 2.02 6.19 30.20
CA ALA A 269 0.78 5.47 30.39
C ALA A 269 -0.10 5.63 29.13
N VAL A 270 -0.76 4.54 28.74
CA VAL A 270 -1.80 4.55 27.71
C VAL A 270 -2.97 5.40 28.22
N VAL A 271 -3.37 6.37 27.39
CA VAL A 271 -4.58 7.18 27.56
C VAL A 271 -5.67 6.58 26.68
N ALA A 272 -6.81 6.27 27.28
CA ALA A 272 -7.96 5.70 26.61
C ALA A 272 -8.46 6.62 25.48
N SER A 273 -8.71 6.02 24.33
CA SER A 273 -9.51 6.60 23.26
C SER A 273 -11.01 6.41 23.50
N GLY A 274 -11.38 5.47 24.38
CA GLY A 274 -12.75 5.04 24.65
C GLY A 274 -13.22 3.87 23.78
N ASP A 275 -12.41 3.47 22.79
CA ASP A 275 -12.74 2.41 21.83
C ASP A 275 -11.46 1.73 21.29
N TYR A 276 -11.42 0.40 21.27
CA TYR A 276 -10.30 -0.39 20.71
C TYR A 276 -10.12 -0.24 19.19
N THR A 277 -11.11 0.33 18.51
CA THR A 277 -11.16 0.49 17.04
C THR A 277 -10.88 1.91 16.58
N LEU A 278 -10.93 2.89 17.48
CA LEU A 278 -10.63 4.30 17.19
C LEU A 278 -9.36 4.71 17.92
N PRO A 279 -8.30 5.13 17.20
CA PRO A 279 -7.09 5.60 17.84
C PRO A 279 -7.26 7.02 18.40
N LYS A 280 -6.53 7.29 19.47
CA LYS A 280 -6.20 8.62 19.97
C LYS A 280 -4.69 8.78 19.92
N THR A 281 -4.23 9.89 19.35
CA THR A 281 -2.80 10.23 19.37
C THR A 281 -2.44 10.83 20.73
N GLN A 282 -1.32 10.39 21.29
CA GLN A 282 -0.75 10.96 22.50
C GLN A 282 0.75 11.21 22.34
N THR A 283 1.20 12.36 22.81
CA THR A 283 2.62 12.69 22.90
C THR A 283 3.26 11.91 24.05
N ILE A 284 4.40 11.29 23.78
CA ILE A 284 5.14 10.44 24.71
C ILE A 284 6.31 11.19 25.33
N GLY A 285 7.01 12.00 24.52
CA GLY A 285 8.20 12.72 24.93
C GLY A 285 9.07 13.07 23.72
N ARG A 286 10.38 13.23 23.95
CA ARG A 286 11.32 13.58 22.89
C ARG A 286 12.52 12.65 22.88
N LEU A 287 13.00 12.33 21.68
CA LEU A 287 14.24 11.58 21.44
C LEU A 287 15.18 12.43 20.60
N ARG A 288 16.48 12.39 20.89
CA ARG A 288 17.50 13.05 20.09
C ARG A 288 18.35 12.03 19.35
N PHE A 289 18.44 12.14 18.05
CA PHE A 289 19.32 11.31 17.23
C PHE A 289 20.52 12.14 16.77
N ALA A 290 21.73 11.70 17.15
CA ALA A 290 22.95 12.47 16.97
C ALA A 290 23.58 12.35 15.57
N SER A 291 23.16 11.36 14.78
CA SER A 291 23.71 11.07 13.46
C SER A 291 22.62 10.74 12.46
N ALA A 292 22.82 11.08 11.20
CA ALA A 292 22.02 10.53 10.11
C ALA A 292 22.37 9.05 9.92
N GLY A 293 21.43 8.25 9.47
CA GLY A 293 21.64 6.82 9.28
C GLY A 293 20.48 5.98 9.78
N GLU A 294 20.76 4.68 9.89
CA GLU A 294 19.81 3.70 10.37
C GLU A 294 19.80 3.66 11.91
N HIS A 295 18.59 3.57 12.47
CA HIS A 295 18.33 3.49 13.89
C HIS A 295 17.27 2.42 14.16
N THR A 296 17.21 1.98 15.41
CA THR A 296 16.18 1.04 15.87
C THR A 296 15.40 1.65 17.02
N LEU A 297 14.07 1.56 16.93
CA LEU A 297 13.16 1.92 18.02
C LEU A 297 12.47 0.65 18.50
N GLU A 298 12.45 0.45 19.81
CA GLU A 298 11.78 -0.68 20.46
C GLU A 298 10.64 -0.16 21.33
N LEU A 299 9.48 -0.81 21.27
CA LEU A 299 8.36 -0.57 22.16
C LEU A 299 8.11 -1.79 23.03
N ARG A 300 8.27 -1.65 24.35
CA ARG A 300 8.07 -2.72 25.33
C ARG A 300 7.00 -2.34 26.35
N PRO A 301 5.99 -3.19 26.60
CA PRO A 301 5.09 -2.99 27.73
C PRO A 301 5.85 -3.17 29.05
N ILE A 302 5.52 -2.33 30.03
CA ILE A 302 5.96 -2.45 31.42
C ILE A 302 4.85 -3.10 32.26
N SER A 303 3.61 -2.69 32.03
CA SER A 303 2.45 -3.24 32.73
C SER A 303 1.21 -3.21 31.83
N LYS A 304 0.36 -4.23 31.96
CA LYS A 304 -0.94 -4.30 31.30
C LYS A 304 -2.04 -4.00 32.29
N LYS A 305 -2.94 -3.10 31.90
CA LYS A 305 -4.20 -2.89 32.60
C LYS A 305 -5.35 -3.25 31.66
N GLY A 306 -6.10 -4.30 32.01
CA GLY A 306 -7.25 -4.79 31.23
C GLY A 306 -6.92 -6.02 30.40
N ALA A 307 -7.71 -6.23 29.33
CA ALA A 307 -7.59 -7.42 28.50
C ALA A 307 -6.31 -7.44 27.64
N VAL A 308 -5.93 -6.28 27.09
CA VAL A 308 -4.77 -6.08 26.22
C VAL A 308 -3.93 -4.90 26.70
N VAL A 309 -2.65 -4.87 26.35
CA VAL A 309 -1.74 -3.74 26.63
C VAL A 309 -2.29 -2.49 25.94
N MET A 310 -2.43 -2.56 24.62
CA MET A 310 -2.97 -1.51 23.75
C MET A 310 -3.30 -2.09 22.36
N THR A 311 -4.09 -1.35 21.58
CA THR A 311 -4.09 -1.45 20.12
C THR A 311 -3.23 -0.33 19.56
N LEU A 312 -2.29 -0.61 18.66
CA LEU A 312 -1.33 0.38 18.13
C LEU A 312 -1.42 0.46 16.60
N TRP A 313 -1.54 1.67 16.06
CA TRP A 313 -1.50 1.90 14.61
C TRP A 313 -0.14 2.36 14.13
N ARG A 314 0.50 3.29 14.85
CA ARG A 314 1.82 3.82 14.49
C ARG A 314 2.47 4.62 15.62
N ILE A 315 3.77 4.85 15.48
CA ILE A 315 4.56 5.83 16.24
C ILE A 315 5.12 6.84 15.24
N ASP A 316 4.90 8.12 15.49
CA ASP A 316 5.42 9.22 14.66
C ASP A 316 6.59 9.90 15.39
N LEU A 317 7.71 10.09 14.68
CA LEU A 317 8.84 10.91 15.10
C LEU A 317 8.79 12.22 14.31
N ILE A 318 8.36 13.29 14.98
CA ILE A 318 8.11 14.60 14.38
C ILE A 318 9.31 15.51 14.67
N PRO A 319 10.05 16.01 13.66
CA PRO A 319 11.17 16.90 13.89
C PRO A 319 10.76 18.15 14.68
N VAL A 320 11.50 18.44 15.74
CA VAL A 320 11.36 19.69 16.48
C VAL A 320 12.16 20.75 15.72
N LYS A 321 11.47 21.79 15.22
CA LYS A 321 12.15 22.95 14.63
C LYS A 321 12.90 23.70 15.72
N GLU A 322 14.21 23.88 15.54
CA GLU A 322 15.03 24.80 16.35
C GLU A 322 14.68 26.27 16.04
#